data_AF-A0A7Y3BWW1-F1
#
_entry.id   AF-A0A7Y3BWW1-F1
#
_cell.length_a   1.000
_cell.length_b   1.000
_cell.length_c   1.000
_cell.angle_alpha   90.00
_cell.angle_beta   90.00
_cell.angle_gamma   90.00
#
_symmetry.space_group_name_H-M   'P 1'
#
loop_
_entity.id
_entity.type
_entity.pdbx_description
1 polymer ?
#
loop_
_entity_poly.entity_id
_entity_poly.type
_entity_poly.pdbx_seq_one_letter_code
_entity_poly.pdbx_strand_id
1 'polypeptide(L)' 'IGEWKTTMLDDGWTIVTEDGSLSAHFEHTIALTPEGPKVLTA' A
#
# COMPACT_ATOMS: atom_id res chain seq x y z
N ILE A 1 -0.69 -6.69 17.10
CA ILE A 1 -1.02 -7.94 16.39
C ILE A 1 -0.76 -7.63 14.92
N GLY A 2 0.04 -8.44 14.25
CA GLY A 2 0.59 -8.14 12.92
C GLY A 2 2.08 -7.76 12.96
N GLU A 3 2.88 -8.33 12.07
CA GLU A 3 4.27 -7.94 11.76
C GLU A 3 4.40 -7.31 10.37
N TRP A 4 5.51 -6.63 10.10
CA TRP A 4 5.74 -5.92 8.83
C TRP A 4 6.29 -6.82 7.71
N LYS A 5 6.73 -8.03 8.03
CA LYS A 5 7.38 -8.94 7.08
C LYS A 5 6.38 -9.49 6.07
N THR A 6 6.84 -9.66 4.84
CA THR A 6 6.03 -10.15 3.73
C THR A 6 6.78 -11.17 2.89
N THR A 7 6.03 -12.02 2.20
CA THR A 7 6.55 -12.99 1.23
C THR A 7 5.74 -12.90 -0.06
N MET A 8 6.41 -13.08 -1.20
CA MET A 8 5.78 -13.19 -2.52
C MET A 8 5.44 -14.65 -2.82
N LEU A 9 4.22 -14.92 -3.29
CA LEU A 9 3.80 -16.26 -3.68
C LEU A 9 4.42 -16.69 -5.03
N ASP A 10 4.31 -17.98 -5.33
CA ASP A 10 4.87 -18.59 -6.55
C ASP A 10 4.26 -18.05 -7.86
N ASP A 11 3.16 -17.30 -7.78
CA ASP A 11 2.55 -16.60 -8.91
C ASP A 11 3.37 -15.37 -9.37
N GLY A 12 4.35 -14.95 -8.57
CA GLY A 12 5.24 -13.82 -8.86
C GLY A 12 4.59 -12.44 -8.68
N TRP A 13 3.42 -12.35 -8.03
CA TRP A 13 2.67 -11.11 -7.87
C TRP A 13 2.09 -10.91 -6.47
N THR A 14 1.52 -11.97 -5.89
CA THR A 14 0.76 -11.84 -4.64
C THR A 14 1.71 -11.68 -3.47
N ILE A 15 1.61 -10.56 -2.76
CA ILE A 15 2.33 -10.31 -1.51
C ILE A 15 1.41 -10.60 -0.32
N VAL A 16 1.86 -11.47 0.58
CA VAL A 16 1.14 -11.82 1.82
C VAL A 16 1.99 -11.47 3.05
N THR A 17 1.33 -11.21 4.18
CA THR A 17 1.99 -11.08 5.50
C THR A 17 2.57 -12.43 5.92
N GLU A 18 3.80 -12.46 6.41
CA GLU A 18 4.44 -13.73 6.84
C GLU A 18 3.71 -14.39 8.01
N ASP A 19 3.08 -13.59 8.88
CA ASP A 19 2.36 -14.06 10.06
C ASP A 19 0.87 -14.37 9.81
N GLY A 20 0.40 -14.21 8.56
CA GLY A 20 -0.99 -14.45 8.15
C GLY A 20 -2.02 -13.47 8.74
N SER A 21 -1.58 -12.38 9.37
CA SER A 21 -2.47 -11.34 9.89
C SER A 21 -3.09 -10.48 8.78
N LEU A 22 -4.21 -9.80 9.08
CA LEU A 22 -4.89 -8.92 8.13
C LEU A 22 -4.04 -7.70 7.76
N SER A 23 -4.11 -7.29 6.49
CA SER A 23 -3.47 -6.08 5.96
C SER A 23 -4.49 -5.18 5.25
N ALA A 24 -4.20 -3.89 5.17
CA ALA A 24 -5.00 -2.89 4.47
C ALA A 24 -4.08 -1.85 3.79
N HIS A 25 -4.54 -1.31 2.66
CA HIS A 25 -3.82 -0.29 1.89
C HIS A 25 -4.81 0.73 1.32
N PHE A 26 -4.38 1.99 1.26
CA PHE A 26 -5.08 3.09 0.60
C PHE A 26 -4.08 3.89 -0.23
N GLU A 27 -4.52 4.42 -1.37
CA GLU A 27 -3.65 5.16 -2.29
C GLU A 27 -4.32 6.45 -2.76
N HIS A 28 -3.54 7.53 -2.79
CA HIS A 28 -3.88 8.74 -3.53
C HIS A 28 -2.72 9.20 -4.39
N THR A 29 -3.01 9.71 -5.59
CA THR A 29 -2.05 10.48 -6.38
C THR A 29 -2.14 11.95 -6.01
N ILE A 30 -1.01 12.62 -5.74
CA ILE A 30 -0.96 14.02 -5.31
C ILE A 30 -0.14 14.84 -6.31
N ALA A 31 -0.71 15.96 -6.78
CA ALA A 31 0.02 16.98 -7.53
C ALA A 31 0.45 18.13 -6.61
N LEU A 32 1.71 18.54 -6.70
CA LEU A 32 2.23 19.72 -6.01
C LEU A 32 1.95 20.97 -6.87
N THR A 33 1.31 21.98 -6.30
CA THR A 33 0.99 23.26 -6.98
C THR A 33 1.42 24.45 -6.11
N PRO A 34 1.56 25.66 -6.69
CA PRO A 34 1.84 26.88 -5.91
C PRO A 34 0.80 27.16 -4.82
N GLU A 35 -0.45 26.74 -5.01
CA GLU A 35 -1.56 26.92 -4.07
C GLU A 35 -1.62 25.80 -3.00
N GLY A 36 -0.79 24.76 -3.14
CA GLY A 36 -0.71 23.62 -2.21
C GLY A 36 -0.80 22.24 -2.90
N PRO A 37 -0.79 21.14 -2.13
CA PRO A 37 -0.99 19.80 -2.67
C PRO A 37 -2.45 19.60 -3.09
N LYS A 38 -2.66 19.03 -4.28
CA LYS A 38 -3.96 18.62 -4.78
C LYS A 38 -4.05 17.11 -4.83
N VAL A 39 -5.05 16.55 -4.17
CA VAL A 39 -5.40 15.12 -4.29
C VAL A 39 -6.09 14.91 -5.63
N LEU A 40 -5.49 14.08 -6.51
CA LEU A 40 -5.99 13.82 -7.86
C LEU A 40 -6.97 12.65 -7.92
N THR A 41 -6.90 11.74 -6.95
CA THR A 41 -7.71 10.51 -6.90
C THR A 41 -8.50 10.43 -5.59
N ALA A 42 -9.14 11.55 -5.22
CA ALA A 42 -9.97 11.68 -4.00
C ALA A 42 -11.29 10.90 -4.10
#